data_AF-A0A842AC69-F1
#
_entry.id   AF-A0A842AC69-F1
#
_cell.length_a   1.000
_cell.length_b   1.000
_cell.length_c   1.000
_cell.angle_alpha   90.00
_cell.angle_beta   90.00
_cell.angle_gamma   90.00
#
_symmetry.space_group_name_H-M   'P 1'
#
loop_
_entity.id
_entity.type
_entity.pdbx_description
1 polymer ?
#
loop_
_entity_poly.entity_id
_entity_poly.type
_entity_poly.pdbx_seq_one_letter_code
_entity_poly.pdbx_strand_id
1 'polypeptide(L)' 'MNAKRRKEITNCLESIADQLARLQELKDDERDYLDNVPENLQSSERYEKDDMLYYELEGAIESLENAVDELEEATKN' A
#
# COMPACT_ATOMS: atom_id res chain seq x y z
N MET A 1 -27.70 5.57 4.73
CA MET A 1 -27.26 4.35 5.50
C MET A 1 -27.71 4.36 6.97
N ASN A 2 -27.71 3.23 7.72
CA ASN A 2 -27.98 3.22 9.18
C ASN A 2 -26.69 3.43 10.02
N ALA A 3 -26.83 3.89 11.26
CA ALA A 3 -25.69 4.30 12.09
C ALA A 3 -24.70 3.16 12.38
N LYS A 4 -25.18 1.92 12.56
CA LYS A 4 -24.31 0.76 12.77
C LYS A 4 -23.42 0.49 11.56
N ARG A 5 -23.99 0.45 10.35
CA ARG A 5 -23.22 0.21 9.12
C ARG A 5 -22.20 1.33 8.85
N ARG A 6 -22.57 2.59 9.09
CA ARG A 6 -21.62 3.72 9.03
C ARG A 6 -20.42 3.51 9.95
N LYS A 7 -20.67 3.13 11.21
CA LYS A 7 -19.60 2.89 12.18
C LYS A 7 -18.65 1.79 11.73
N GLU A 8 -19.19 0.67 11.22
CA GLU A 8 -18.32 -0.41 10.72
C GLU A 8 -17.47 0.03 9.53
N ILE A 9 -18.03 0.82 8.60
CA ILE A 9 -17.23 1.36 7.48
C ILE A 9 -16.14 2.30 7.97
N THR A 10 -16.42 3.16 8.97
CA THR A 10 -15.39 4.00 9.60
C THR A 10 -14.27 3.16 10.21
N ASN A 11 -14.58 2.08 10.92
CA ASN A 11 -13.56 1.17 11.46
C ASN A 11 -12.71 0.53 10.36
N CYS A 12 -13.33 0.18 9.21
CA CYS A 12 -12.60 -0.33 8.05
C CYS A 12 -11.66 0.73 7.48
N LEU A 13 -12.12 1.98 7.32
CA LEU A 13 -11.30 3.09 6.83
C LEU A 13 -10.08 3.33 7.73
N GLU A 14 -10.27 3.33 9.05
CA GLU A 14 -9.17 3.44 10.03
C GLU A 14 -8.17 2.29 9.86
N SER A 15 -8.66 1.05 9.73
CA SER A 15 -7.81 -0.13 9.53
C SER A 15 -7.03 -0.07 8.22
N ILE A 16 -7.65 0.43 7.14
CA ILE A 16 -6.99 0.59 5.83
C ILE A 16 -5.92 1.69 5.91
N ALA A 17 -6.19 2.81 6.57
CA ALA A 17 -5.21 3.87 6.78
C ALA A 17 -3.96 3.37 7.52
N ASP A 18 -4.15 2.55 8.56
CA ASP A 18 -3.04 1.91 9.27
C ASP A 18 -2.24 0.95 8.35
N GLN A 19 -2.90 0.20 7.47
CA GLN A 19 -2.18 -0.66 6.53
C GLN A 19 -1.46 0.14 5.45
N LEU A 20 -2.05 1.21 4.93
CA LEU A 20 -1.42 2.11 3.96
C LEU A 20 -0.11 2.67 4.50
N ALA A 21 -0.11 3.18 5.74
CA ALA A 21 1.10 3.69 6.37
C ALA A 21 2.20 2.62 6.47
N ARG A 22 1.85 1.39 6.86
CA ARG A 22 2.80 0.28 6.97
C ARG A 22 3.34 -0.18 5.61
N LEU A 23 2.48 -0.22 4.58
CA LEU A 23 2.89 -0.60 3.23
C LEU A 23 3.78 0.48 2.60
N GLN A 24 3.50 1.75 2.87
CA GLN A 24 4.34 2.86 2.43
C GLN A 24 5.73 2.78 3.05
N GLU A 25 5.83 2.54 4.37
CA GLU A 25 7.12 2.34 5.06
C GLU A 25 7.90 1.16 4.45
N LEU A 26 7.25 0.01 4.26
CA LEU A 26 7.88 -1.15 3.62
C LEU A 26 8.36 -0.87 2.19
N LYS A 27 7.57 -0.13 1.42
CA LYS A 27 7.93 0.24 0.05
C LYS A 27 9.14 1.16 0.02
N ASP A 28 9.16 2.16 0.91
CA ASP A 28 10.25 3.11 1.01
C ASP A 28 11.54 2.40 1.48
N ASP A 29 11.44 1.49 2.45
CA ASP A 29 12.55 0.62 2.87
C ASP A 29 13.08 -0.25 1.73
N GLU A 30 12.20 -0.83 0.90
CA GLU A 30 12.58 -1.62 -0.28
C GLU A 30 13.32 -0.76 -1.30
N ARG A 31 12.85 0.47 -1.54
CA ARG A 31 13.51 1.42 -2.45
C ARG A 31 14.90 1.81 -1.95
N ASP A 32 15.00 2.13 -0.66
CA ASP A 32 16.27 2.48 -0.02
C ASP A 32 17.26 1.32 -0.10
N TYR A 33 16.80 0.08 0.09
CA TYR A 33 17.64 -1.11 -0.09
C TYR A 33 18.13 -1.23 -1.54
N LEU A 34 17.24 -1.14 -2.53
CA LEU A 34 17.58 -1.25 -3.96
C LEU A 34 18.57 -0.17 -4.42
N ASP A 35 18.38 1.08 -3.99
CA ASP A 35 19.25 2.21 -4.31
C ASP A 35 20.68 2.03 -3.76
N ASN A 36 20.83 1.22 -2.69
CA ASN A 36 22.12 0.88 -2.10
C ASN A 36 22.77 -0.39 -2.68
N VAL A 37 22.11 -1.12 -3.61
CA VAL A 37 22.69 -2.31 -4.24
C VAL A 37 23.76 -1.91 -5.27
N PRO A 38 24.99 -2.45 -5.19
CA PRO A 38 26.04 -2.19 -6.17
C PRO A 38 25.60 -2.53 -7.61
N GLU A 39 25.94 -1.67 -8.58
CA GLU A 39 25.54 -1.80 -10.00
C GLU A 39 25.85 -3.18 -10.60
N ASN A 40 26.98 -3.78 -10.23
CA ASN A 40 27.36 -5.11 -10.71
C ASN A 40 26.48 -6.26 -10.18
N LEU A 41 25.61 -6.00 -9.20
CA LEU A 41 24.66 -6.94 -8.61
C LEU A 41 23.20 -6.65 -9.01
N GLN A 42 22.95 -5.53 -9.71
CA GLN A 42 21.59 -5.13 -10.13
C GLN A 42 21.02 -6.01 -11.26
N SER A 43 21.86 -6.80 -11.93
CA SER A 43 21.43 -7.82 -12.90
C SER A 43 21.17 -9.20 -12.27
N SER A 44 21.19 -9.30 -10.94
CA SER A 44 20.93 -10.56 -10.25
C SER A 44 19.43 -10.85 -10.19
N GLU A 45 19.05 -12.13 -10.26
CA GLU A 45 17.66 -12.56 -10.06
C GLU A 45 17.08 -12.08 -8.73
N ARG A 46 17.92 -11.88 -7.72
CA ARG A 46 17.48 -11.36 -6.42
C ARG A 46 17.08 -9.90 -6.55
N TYR A 47 17.93 -9.07 -7.16
CA TYR A 47 17.60 -7.66 -7.40
C TYR A 47 16.32 -7.52 -8.22
N GLU A 48 16.16 -8.31 -9.30
CA GLU A 48 14.94 -8.27 -10.12
C GLU A 48 13.67 -8.65 -9.34
N LYS A 49 13.75 -9.57 -8.38
CA LYS A 49 12.63 -9.93 -7.50
C LYS A 49 12.30 -8.82 -6.50
N ASP A 50 13.33 -8.25 -5.91
CA ASP A 50 13.23 -7.16 -4.93
C ASP A 50 12.66 -5.90 -5.63
N ASP A 51 13.09 -5.59 -6.86
CA ASP A 51 12.53 -4.53 -7.72
C ASP A 51 11.07 -4.81 -8.13
N MET A 52 10.73 -6.06 -8.43
CA MET A 52 9.33 -6.46 -8.69
C MET A 52 8.44 -6.27 -7.45
N LEU A 53 8.94 -6.64 -6.26
CA LEU A 53 8.23 -6.45 -5.00
C LEU A 53 7.89 -4.98 -4.76
N TYR A 54 8.81 -4.06 -5.04
CA TYR A 54 8.55 -2.62 -4.95
C TYR A 54 7.31 -2.22 -5.78
N TYR A 55 7.20 -2.66 -7.04
CA TYR A 55 6.05 -2.35 -7.88
C TYR A 55 4.76 -3.04 -7.43
N GLU A 56 4.84 -4.26 -6.87
CA GLU A 56 3.68 -4.93 -6.29
C GLU A 56 3.15 -4.18 -5.05
N LEU A 57 4.05 -3.62 -4.23
CA LEU A 57 3.68 -2.75 -3.11
C LEU A 57 3.00 -1.47 -3.59
N GLU A 58 3.51 -0.82 -4.67
CA GLU A 58 2.84 0.34 -5.27
C GLU A 58 1.42 0.02 -5.72
N GLY A 59 1.23 -1.08 -6.46
CA GLY A 59 -0.09 -1.49 -6.93
C GLY A 59 -1.06 -1.83 -5.78
N ALA A 60 -0.55 -2.42 -4.70
CA ALA A 60 -1.34 -2.69 -3.51
C ALA A 60 -1.79 -1.40 -2.78
N ILE A 61 -0.90 -0.42 -2.67
CA ILE A 61 -1.20 0.90 -2.09
C ILE A 61 -2.28 1.60 -2.91
N GLU A 62 -2.11 1.72 -4.22
CA GLU A 62 -3.09 2.35 -5.12
C GLU A 62 -4.47 1.66 -5.02
N SER A 63 -4.48 0.33 -4.93
CA SER A 63 -5.73 -0.43 -4.76
C SER A 63 -6.45 -0.11 -3.45
N LEU A 64 -5.69 0.08 -2.36
CA LEU A 64 -6.25 0.45 -1.07
C LEU A 64 -6.74 1.90 -1.03
N GLU A 65 -6.01 2.83 -1.67
CA GLU A 65 -6.44 4.23 -1.81
C GLU A 65 -7.76 4.33 -2.59
N ASN A 66 -7.90 3.61 -3.70
CA ASN A 66 -9.16 3.51 -4.43
C ASN A 66 -10.30 2.96 -3.55
N ALA A 67 -10.02 1.95 -2.73
CA ALA A 67 -11.01 1.39 -1.81
C ALA A 67 -11.43 2.40 -0.72
N VAL A 68 -10.51 3.25 -0.25
CA VAL A 68 -10.82 4.36 0.67
C VAL A 68 -11.79 5.33 0.01
N ASP A 69 -11.52 5.78 -1.22
CA ASP A 69 -12.38 6.72 -1.95
C ASP A 69 -13.81 6.17 -2.13
N GLU A 70 -13.94 4.90 -2.53
CA GLU A 70 -15.23 4.22 -2.67
C GLU A 70 -16.01 4.14 -1.35
N LEU A 71 -15.34 3.81 -0.25
CA LEU A 71 -15.94 3.68 1.07
C LEU A 71 -16.34 5.05 1.65
N GLU A 72 -15.52 6.07 1.47
CA GLU A 72 -15.86 7.44 1.86
C GLU A 72 -17.11 7.93 1.13
N GLU A 73 -17.19 7.73 -0.20
CA GLU A 73 -18.36 8.09 -0.99
C GLU A 73 -19.63 7.32 -0.55
N ALA A 74 -19.48 6.03 -0.21
CA ALA A 74 -20.58 5.24 0.32
C ALA A 74 -21.11 5.75 1.69
N THR A 75 -20.28 6.46 2.47
CA THR A 75 -20.68 7.03 3.77
C THR A 75 -21.23 8.46 3.69
N LYS A 76 -20.94 9.20 2.61
CA LYS A 76 -21.48 10.55 2.34
C LYS A 76 -22.98 10.53 2.01
N ASN A 77 -23.51 9.38 1.56
CA ASN A 77 -24.90 9.16 1.13
C ASN A 77 -25.82 8.48 2.20
#